data_AF-A0A9D1BYY6-F1
#
_entry.id   AF-A0A9D1BYY6-F1
#
_cell.length_a   1.000
_cell.length_b   1.000
_cell.length_c   1.000
_cell.angle_alpha   90.00
_cell.angle_beta   90.00
_cell.angle_gamma   90.00
#
_symmetry.space_group_name_H-M   'P 1'
#
loop_
_entity.id
_entity.type
_entity.pdbx_description
1 polymer ?
#
loop_
_entity_poly.entity_id
_entity_poly.type
_entity_poly.pdbx_seq_one_letter_code
_entity_poly.pdbx_strand_id
1 'polypeptide(L)'
;MEGWKVWDEVAQLLEEEKSIEKPHDLLTSPDRQVEALIELGCVYRDLLRFLMRELRATIDDRGSGLARRAAETATDYGLLRYLGPEEAVEVAERARRALLEGLKEKLKGLGEQTLLDAAARAEKAGLLYRRMEALVNLAWLYYYLDQQDRGGEVRRILEEAEQTLPSEYEVGGELWRVVKDEKRKAEERDKVILPFLIQKGKAELLRGQIAFNKYQYADGGDKALEEAIRHYFLSLAYDSAFFDHSFRDMRRGMDRIYERLCQLGPRRLRQVWGWTIDLEDNYDLKTQVIDEETGERGSRFRRFLRDSFGPPEHLYEISED
;
A
#
# COMPACT_ATOMS: atom_id res chain seq x y z
N MET A 1 -11.07 2.02 -25.67
CA MET A 1 -10.15 3.17 -25.57
C MET A 1 -8.73 2.65 -25.66
N GLU A 2 -7.96 3.16 -26.60
CA GLU A 2 -6.54 2.81 -26.79
C GLU A 2 -5.74 3.26 -25.58
N GLY A 3 -5.06 2.34 -24.88
CA GLY A 3 -4.39 2.63 -23.60
C GLY A 3 -3.24 3.64 -23.66
N TRP A 4 -2.82 4.08 -24.85
CA TRP A 4 -1.72 5.04 -25.02
C TRP A 4 -2.20 6.50 -25.00
N LYS A 5 -3.38 6.81 -25.58
CA LYS A 5 -3.97 8.16 -25.57
C LYS A 5 -4.19 8.70 -24.15
N VAL A 6 -4.49 7.81 -23.21
CA VAL A 6 -4.64 8.15 -21.79
C VAL A 6 -3.36 8.76 -21.21
N TRP A 7 -2.17 8.30 -21.64
CA TRP A 7 -0.91 8.80 -21.10
C TRP A 7 -0.49 10.13 -21.70
N ASP A 8 -0.83 10.39 -22.96
CA ASP A 8 -0.66 11.70 -23.58
C ASP A 8 -1.60 12.74 -22.94
N GLU A 9 -2.86 12.37 -22.69
CA GLU A 9 -3.82 13.21 -21.95
C GLU A 9 -3.33 13.50 -20.53
N VAL A 10 -2.83 12.49 -19.81
CA VAL A 10 -2.23 12.68 -18.48
C VAL A 10 -1.01 13.61 -18.56
N ALA A 11 -0.12 13.43 -19.56
CA ALA A 11 1.04 14.29 -19.75
C ALA A 11 0.64 15.76 -19.93
N GLN A 12 -0.35 16.00 -20.80
CA GLN A 12 -0.91 17.32 -21.09
C GLN A 12 -1.55 17.95 -19.84
N LEU A 13 -2.39 17.22 -19.12
CA LEU A 13 -3.01 17.71 -17.88
C LEU A 13 -1.97 18.11 -16.83
N LEU A 14 -0.89 17.33 -16.70
CA LEU A 14 0.22 17.66 -15.80
C LEU A 14 1.07 18.84 -16.28
N GLU A 15 0.99 19.25 -17.55
CA GLU A 15 1.61 20.49 -18.04
C GLU A 15 0.72 21.69 -17.76
N GLU A 16 -0.59 21.55 -17.98
CA GLU A 16 -1.60 22.57 -17.70
C GLU A 16 -1.67 22.91 -16.20
N GLU A 17 -1.50 21.92 -15.31
CA GLU A 17 -1.48 22.12 -13.85
C GLU A 17 -0.48 23.19 -13.39
N LYS A 18 0.68 23.32 -14.05
CA LYS A 18 1.70 24.33 -13.70
C LYS A 18 1.20 25.77 -13.85
N SER A 19 0.12 25.98 -14.60
CA SER A 19 -0.45 27.30 -14.89
C SER A 19 -1.62 27.68 -13.99
N ILE A 20 -2.10 26.77 -13.14
CA ILE A 20 -3.26 26.98 -12.27
C ILE A 20 -2.76 27.48 -10.91
N GLU A 21 -3.32 28.60 -10.44
CA GLU A 21 -3.13 29.07 -9.06
C GLU A 21 -3.53 27.95 -8.09
N LYS A 22 -2.59 27.53 -7.23
CA LYS A 22 -2.72 26.32 -6.41
C LYS A 22 -4.00 26.36 -5.56
N PRO A 23 -5.03 25.57 -5.88
CA PRO A 23 -6.36 25.73 -5.26
C PRO A 23 -6.36 25.54 -3.73
N HIS A 24 -5.38 24.80 -3.20
CA HIS A 24 -5.23 24.62 -1.76
C HIS A 24 -4.79 25.90 -1.03
N ASP A 25 -4.08 26.82 -1.67
CA ASP A 25 -3.68 28.08 -1.02
C ASP A 25 -4.88 29.04 -0.85
N LEU A 26 -6.00 28.78 -1.53
CA LEU A 26 -7.27 29.51 -1.36
C LEU A 26 -8.06 29.05 -0.13
N LEU A 27 -7.67 27.93 0.50
CA LEU A 27 -8.33 27.42 1.71
C LEU A 27 -7.80 28.17 2.93
N THR A 28 -8.68 28.66 3.80
CA THR A 28 -8.27 29.46 4.97
C THR A 28 -7.89 28.61 6.19
N SER A 29 -8.31 27.34 6.23
CA SER A 29 -8.04 26.42 7.35
C SER A 29 -6.76 25.61 7.07
N PRO A 30 -5.74 25.64 7.96
CA PRO A 30 -4.53 24.85 7.79
C PRO A 30 -4.78 23.35 7.62
N ASP A 31 -5.75 22.79 8.36
CA ASP A 31 -6.10 21.36 8.23
C ASP A 31 -6.63 21.03 6.83
N ARG A 32 -7.51 21.87 6.28
CA ARG A 32 -8.03 21.69 4.92
C ARG A 32 -6.95 21.85 3.85
N GLN A 33 -5.99 22.76 4.05
CA GLN A 33 -4.85 22.91 3.15
C GLN A 33 -4.00 21.62 3.13
N VAL A 34 -3.69 21.09 4.30
CA VAL A 34 -2.92 19.86 4.46
C VAL A 34 -3.66 18.66 3.86
N GLU A 35 -4.96 18.52 4.14
CA GLU A 35 -5.80 17.48 3.56
C GLU A 35 -5.81 17.54 2.02
N ALA A 36 -5.99 18.74 1.44
CA ALA A 36 -5.97 18.91 -0.01
C ALA A 36 -4.63 18.49 -0.63
N LEU A 37 -3.51 18.80 0.02
CA LEU A 37 -2.18 18.35 -0.42
C LEU A 37 -2.02 16.83 -0.29
N ILE A 38 -2.50 16.22 0.80
CA ILE A 38 -2.45 14.76 0.99
C ILE A 38 -3.24 14.05 -0.11
N GLU A 39 -4.46 14.51 -0.41
CA GLU A 39 -5.30 13.94 -1.46
C GLU A 39 -4.65 14.07 -2.83
N LEU A 40 -4.07 15.23 -3.14
CA LEU A 40 -3.32 15.44 -4.38
C LEU A 40 -2.09 14.53 -4.49
N GLY A 41 -1.33 14.38 -3.41
CA GLY A 41 -0.21 13.45 -3.32
C GLY A 41 -0.64 11.99 -3.51
N CYS A 42 -1.80 11.60 -2.97
CA CYS A 42 -2.41 10.28 -3.19
C CYS A 42 -2.77 10.05 -4.65
N VAL A 43 -3.28 11.06 -5.35
CA VAL A 43 -3.56 10.99 -6.80
C VAL A 43 -2.27 10.71 -7.58
N TYR A 44 -1.20 11.47 -7.34
CA TYR A 44 0.09 11.23 -8.01
C TYR A 44 0.65 9.84 -7.72
N ARG A 45 0.53 9.39 -6.48
CA ARG A 45 0.93 8.04 -6.08
C ARG A 45 0.15 6.97 -6.82
N ASP A 46 -1.16 7.10 -6.92
CA ASP A 46 -2.01 6.07 -7.53
C ASP A 46 -1.84 6.05 -9.06
N LEU A 47 -1.64 7.21 -9.69
CA LEU A 47 -1.23 7.32 -11.09
C LEU A 47 0.13 6.65 -11.33
N LEU A 48 1.12 6.91 -10.45
CA LEU A 48 2.42 6.27 -10.52
C LEU A 48 2.32 4.76 -10.35
N ARG A 49 1.49 4.27 -9.42
CA ARG A 49 1.23 2.84 -9.25
C ARG A 49 0.68 2.21 -10.53
N PHE A 50 -0.27 2.88 -11.18
CA PHE A 50 -0.84 2.41 -12.44
C PHE A 50 0.22 2.39 -13.56
N LEU A 51 1.01 3.46 -13.67
CA LEU A 51 2.12 3.56 -14.62
C LEU A 51 3.15 2.44 -14.43
N MET A 52 3.53 2.15 -13.18
CA MET A 52 4.48 1.09 -12.85
C MET A 52 3.95 -0.31 -13.19
N ARG A 53 2.63 -0.53 -13.10
CA ARG A 53 2.01 -1.78 -13.56
C ARG A 53 2.08 -1.92 -15.08
N GLU A 54 1.79 -0.86 -15.81
CA GLU A 54 1.91 -0.83 -17.28
C GLU A 54 3.36 -1.04 -17.75
N LEU A 55 4.32 -0.40 -17.09
CA LEU A 55 5.75 -0.58 -17.37
C LEU A 55 6.19 -2.04 -17.16
N ARG A 56 5.75 -2.71 -16.09
CA ARG A 56 6.06 -4.13 -15.83
C ARG A 56 5.40 -5.06 -16.83
N ALA A 57 4.11 -4.86 -17.11
CA ALA A 57 3.41 -5.62 -18.13
C ALA A 57 4.10 -5.48 -19.50
N THR A 58 4.71 -4.32 -19.77
CA THR A 58 5.48 -4.08 -21.00
C THR A 58 6.80 -4.86 -21.04
N ILE A 59 7.43 -5.13 -19.89
CA ILE A 59 8.67 -5.89 -19.80
C ILE A 59 8.41 -7.41 -19.92
N ASP A 60 7.27 -7.87 -19.38
CA ASP A 60 6.93 -9.28 -19.29
C ASP A 60 6.28 -9.82 -20.59
N ASP A 61 5.52 -9.00 -21.34
CA ASP A 61 4.90 -9.37 -22.63
C ASP A 61 5.91 -9.34 -23.79
N ARG A 62 6.82 -10.32 -23.82
CA ARG A 62 7.85 -10.46 -24.87
C ARG A 62 7.33 -10.96 -26.24
N GLY A 63 6.02 -11.05 -26.50
CA GLY A 63 5.57 -11.92 -27.61
C GLY A 63 4.42 -11.47 -28.52
N SER A 64 3.38 -10.75 -28.07
CA SER A 64 2.24 -10.53 -28.99
C SER A 64 1.40 -9.29 -28.75
N GLY A 65 1.17 -8.88 -27.49
CA GLY A 65 0.38 -7.69 -27.20
C GLY A 65 1.17 -6.39 -27.41
N LEU A 66 2.50 -6.45 -27.25
CA LEU A 66 3.39 -5.31 -27.42
C LEU A 66 3.65 -4.93 -28.86
N ALA A 67 4.07 -5.91 -29.68
CA ALA A 67 4.32 -5.70 -31.10
C ALA A 67 3.06 -5.20 -31.83
N ARG A 68 1.88 -5.69 -31.43
CA ARG A 68 0.60 -5.19 -31.95
C ARG A 68 0.36 -3.72 -31.57
N ARG A 69 0.54 -3.36 -30.30
CA ARG A 69 0.34 -1.97 -29.83
C ARG A 69 1.39 -1.00 -30.39
N ALA A 70 2.61 -1.47 -30.57
CA ALA A 70 3.68 -0.72 -31.21
C ALA A 70 3.41 -0.54 -32.72
N ALA A 71 2.87 -1.55 -33.40
CA ALA A 71 2.44 -1.44 -34.80
C ALA A 71 1.23 -0.49 -34.98
N GLU A 72 0.27 -0.52 -34.04
CA GLU A 72 -0.85 0.45 -33.99
C GLU A 72 -0.29 1.88 -33.82
N THR A 73 0.61 2.08 -32.86
CA THR A 73 1.29 3.38 -32.63
C THR A 73 2.06 3.82 -33.88
N ALA A 74 2.88 2.95 -34.48
CA ALA A 74 3.63 3.24 -35.69
C ALA A 74 2.74 3.61 -36.88
N THR A 75 1.54 3.03 -36.94
CA THR A 75 0.53 3.38 -37.95
C THR A 75 -0.05 4.77 -37.68
N ASP A 76 -0.43 5.07 -36.44
CA ASP A 76 -1.00 6.35 -36.04
C ASP A 76 -0.03 7.52 -36.29
N TYR A 77 1.26 7.31 -36.05
CA TYR A 77 2.32 8.28 -36.32
C TYR A 77 2.83 8.27 -37.77
N GLY A 78 2.29 7.40 -38.64
CA GLY A 78 2.70 7.28 -40.04
C GLY A 78 4.15 6.81 -40.24
N LEU A 79 4.78 6.20 -39.23
CA LEU A 79 6.18 5.76 -39.26
C LEU A 79 6.42 4.66 -40.30
N LEU A 80 5.40 3.82 -40.57
CA LEU A 80 5.44 2.77 -41.58
C LEU A 80 5.64 3.29 -43.03
N ARG A 81 5.45 4.60 -43.26
CA ARG A 81 5.75 5.22 -44.56
C ARG A 81 7.25 5.37 -44.82
N TYR A 82 8.06 5.34 -43.76
CA TYR A 82 9.47 5.68 -43.80
C TYR A 82 10.37 4.56 -43.27
N LEU A 83 9.84 3.66 -42.45
CA LEU A 83 10.55 2.57 -41.80
C LEU A 83 9.92 1.22 -42.16
N GLY A 84 10.73 0.16 -42.18
CA GLY A 84 10.19 -1.21 -42.23
C GLY A 84 9.34 -1.52 -40.98
N PRO A 85 8.42 -2.50 -41.03
CA PRO A 85 7.54 -2.82 -39.89
C PRO A 85 8.28 -3.11 -38.58
N GLU A 86 9.39 -3.84 -38.64
CA GLU A 86 10.21 -4.18 -37.47
C GLU A 86 10.88 -2.93 -36.86
N GLU A 87 11.46 -2.08 -37.71
CA GLU A 87 12.12 -0.84 -37.30
C GLU A 87 11.11 0.18 -36.74
N ALA A 88 9.92 0.27 -37.33
CA ALA A 88 8.84 1.12 -36.85
C ALA A 88 8.34 0.69 -35.46
N VAL A 89 8.24 -0.63 -35.21
CA VAL A 89 7.91 -1.19 -33.90
C VAL A 89 9.00 -0.85 -32.87
N GLU A 90 10.28 -1.05 -33.20
CA GLU A 90 11.38 -0.73 -32.28
C GLU A 90 11.42 0.76 -31.91
N VAL A 91 11.22 1.65 -32.89
CA VAL A 91 11.17 3.10 -32.66
C VAL A 91 9.97 3.47 -31.78
N ALA A 92 8.79 2.90 -32.04
CA ALA A 92 7.59 3.14 -31.23
C ALA A 92 7.77 2.64 -29.78
N GLU A 93 8.38 1.47 -29.57
CA GLU A 93 8.68 0.95 -28.24
C GLU A 93 9.66 1.83 -27.47
N ARG A 94 10.73 2.30 -28.15
CA ARG A 94 11.71 3.21 -27.55
C ARG A 94 11.08 4.55 -27.17
N ALA A 95 10.26 5.13 -28.04
CA ALA A 95 9.54 6.37 -27.77
C ALA A 95 8.56 6.21 -26.60
N ARG A 96 7.78 5.12 -26.59
CA ARG A 96 6.86 4.81 -25.48
C ARG A 96 7.60 4.64 -24.16
N ARG A 97 8.71 3.89 -24.14
CA ARG A 97 9.52 3.72 -22.94
C ARG A 97 10.05 5.06 -22.42
N ALA A 98 10.57 5.90 -23.30
CA ALA A 98 11.04 7.23 -22.93
C ALA A 98 9.93 8.12 -22.35
N LEU A 99 8.74 8.10 -22.95
CA LEU A 99 7.56 8.81 -22.44
C LEU A 99 7.16 8.32 -21.04
N LEU A 100 7.03 7.00 -20.85
CA LEU A 100 6.63 6.42 -19.57
C LEU A 100 7.67 6.68 -18.48
N GLU A 101 8.97 6.62 -18.77
CA GLU A 101 10.02 7.00 -17.81
C GLU A 101 9.98 8.50 -17.48
N GLY A 102 9.75 9.37 -18.47
CA GLY A 102 9.57 10.80 -18.23
C GLY A 102 8.36 11.10 -17.34
N LEU A 103 7.23 10.43 -17.57
CA LEU A 103 6.03 10.52 -16.74
C LEU A 103 6.27 10.00 -15.32
N LYS A 104 7.00 8.90 -15.18
CA LYS A 104 7.37 8.31 -13.88
C LYS A 104 8.15 9.31 -13.03
N GLU A 105 9.19 9.93 -13.59
CA GLU A 105 9.99 10.92 -12.86
C GLU A 105 9.17 12.18 -12.52
N LYS A 106 8.30 12.63 -13.44
CA LYS A 106 7.39 13.76 -13.19
C LYS A 106 6.41 13.48 -12.05
N LEU A 107 5.71 12.34 -12.09
CA LEU A 107 4.76 11.92 -11.06
C LEU A 107 5.43 11.68 -9.71
N LYS A 108 6.62 11.06 -9.70
CA LYS A 108 7.44 10.92 -8.49
C LYS A 108 7.72 12.30 -7.89
N GLY A 109 8.28 13.23 -8.67
CA GLY A 109 8.64 14.55 -8.18
C GLY A 109 7.44 15.34 -7.64
N LEU A 110 6.31 15.32 -8.36
CA LEU A 110 5.07 15.97 -7.92
C LEU A 110 4.52 15.34 -6.64
N GLY A 111 4.42 14.01 -6.58
CA GLY A 111 3.95 13.29 -5.40
C GLY A 111 4.82 13.53 -4.17
N GLU A 112 6.14 13.42 -4.34
CA GLU A 112 7.15 13.62 -3.30
C GLU A 112 7.09 15.04 -2.74
N GLN A 113 7.16 16.06 -3.61
CA GLN A 113 7.09 17.45 -3.19
C GLN A 113 5.78 17.79 -2.48
N THR A 114 4.65 17.31 -3.00
CA THR A 114 3.32 17.59 -2.44
C THR A 114 3.16 16.98 -1.05
N LEU A 115 3.59 15.72 -0.86
CA LEU A 115 3.48 15.04 0.43
C LEU A 115 4.47 15.59 1.47
N LEU A 116 5.67 16.01 1.05
CA LEU A 116 6.61 16.69 1.93
C LEU A 116 6.10 18.08 2.36
N ASP A 117 5.49 18.85 1.46
CA ASP A 117 4.85 20.13 1.82
C ASP A 117 3.68 19.90 2.79
N ALA A 118 2.84 18.88 2.55
CA ALA A 118 1.77 18.50 3.46
C ALA A 118 2.30 18.16 4.85
N ALA A 119 3.34 17.34 4.95
CA ALA A 119 3.96 16.97 6.22
C ALA A 119 4.53 18.19 6.97
N ALA A 120 5.24 19.08 6.27
CA ALA A 120 5.82 20.29 6.86
C ALA A 120 4.73 21.28 7.34
N ARG A 121 3.66 21.48 6.56
CA ARG A 121 2.53 22.34 6.97
C ARG A 121 1.77 21.73 8.16
N ALA A 122 1.56 20.41 8.16
CA ALA A 122 0.94 19.70 9.27
C ALA A 122 1.74 19.86 10.56
N GLU A 123 3.07 19.70 10.49
CA GLU A 123 3.97 19.91 11.64
C GLU A 123 3.85 21.34 12.18
N LYS A 124 3.95 22.35 11.30
CA LYS A 124 3.85 23.76 11.68
C LYS A 124 2.51 24.10 12.33
N ALA A 125 1.43 23.44 11.90
CA ALA A 125 0.09 23.62 12.44
C ALA A 125 -0.22 22.78 13.69
N GLY A 126 0.70 21.91 14.13
CA GLY A 126 0.46 20.98 15.25
C GLY A 126 -0.50 19.83 14.92
N LEU A 127 -0.73 19.54 13.63
CA LEU A 127 -1.62 18.48 13.15
C LEU A 127 -0.86 17.17 12.97
N LEU A 128 -0.35 16.60 14.07
CA LEU A 128 0.56 15.45 14.04
C LEU A 128 0.00 14.24 13.27
N TYR A 129 -1.30 13.95 13.40
CA TYR A 129 -1.93 12.84 12.68
C TYR A 129 -1.93 13.04 11.16
N ARG A 130 -2.05 14.29 10.68
CA ARG A 130 -1.93 14.61 9.25
C ARG A 130 -0.48 14.52 8.77
N ARG A 131 0.49 14.89 9.62
CA ARG A 131 1.91 14.67 9.32
C ARG A 131 2.20 13.18 9.12
N MET A 132 1.73 12.34 10.04
CA MET A 132 1.86 10.89 9.92
C MET A 132 1.23 10.39 8.61
N GLU A 133 0.01 10.84 8.30
CA GLU A 133 -0.68 10.49 7.07
C GLU A 133 0.12 10.86 5.81
N ALA A 134 0.65 12.08 5.74
CA ALA A 134 1.46 12.54 4.63
C ALA A 134 2.71 11.66 4.44
N LEU A 135 3.44 11.38 5.53
CA LEU A 135 4.65 10.55 5.52
C LEU A 135 4.35 9.09 5.16
N VAL A 136 3.27 8.51 5.67
CA VAL A 136 2.87 7.13 5.31
C VAL A 136 2.51 7.06 3.83
N ASN A 137 1.78 8.04 3.29
CA ASN A 137 1.49 8.10 1.86
C ASN A 137 2.76 8.29 1.02
N LEU A 138 3.75 9.03 1.52
CA LEU A 138 5.06 9.19 0.89
C LEU A 138 5.84 7.86 0.87
N ALA A 139 5.85 7.12 1.96
CA ALA A 139 6.43 5.79 2.03
C ALA A 139 5.81 4.84 0.97
N TRP A 140 4.48 4.88 0.80
CA TRP A 140 3.80 4.11 -0.24
C TRP A 140 4.17 4.55 -1.67
N LEU A 141 4.43 5.85 -1.90
CA LEU A 141 4.93 6.35 -3.19
C LEU A 141 6.29 5.71 -3.53
N TYR A 142 7.24 5.75 -2.60
CA TYR A 142 8.55 5.14 -2.80
C TYR A 142 8.49 3.62 -2.94
N TYR A 143 7.60 2.95 -2.21
CA TYR A 143 7.40 1.51 -2.38
C TYR A 143 6.92 1.13 -3.79
N TYR A 144 6.10 1.95 -4.44
CA TYR A 144 5.68 1.65 -5.82
C TYR A 144 6.81 1.82 -6.83
N LEU A 145 7.80 2.67 -6.54
CA LEU A 145 9.01 2.83 -7.33
C LEU A 145 10.00 1.68 -7.11
N ASP A 146 10.23 1.33 -5.84
CA ASP A 146 11.10 0.23 -5.42
C ASP A 146 10.41 -0.64 -4.38
N GLN A 147 9.80 -1.73 -4.85
CA GLN A 147 9.05 -2.65 -4.00
C GLN A 147 9.92 -3.45 -3.04
N GLN A 148 11.24 -3.47 -3.22
CA GLN A 148 12.17 -4.16 -2.31
C GLN A 148 12.79 -3.23 -1.27
N ASP A 149 12.58 -1.91 -1.38
CA ASP A 149 13.19 -0.90 -0.53
C ASP A 149 14.73 -1.09 -0.41
N ARG A 150 15.40 -1.29 -1.54
CA ARG A 150 16.85 -1.53 -1.60
C ARG A 150 17.62 -0.31 -1.12
N GLY A 151 17.08 0.89 -1.36
CA GLY A 151 17.63 2.15 -0.89
C GLY A 151 17.37 2.45 0.59
N GLY A 152 16.46 1.71 1.26
CA GLY A 152 16.07 1.97 2.65
C GLY A 152 15.20 3.21 2.86
N GLU A 153 14.78 3.87 1.79
CA GLU A 153 14.03 5.13 1.83
C GLU A 153 12.64 4.94 2.44
N VAL A 154 11.97 3.83 2.12
CA VAL A 154 10.64 3.53 2.69
C VAL A 154 10.74 3.33 4.19
N ARG A 155 11.74 2.57 4.66
CA ARG A 155 12.00 2.37 6.09
C ARG A 155 12.28 3.68 6.81
N ARG A 156 13.16 4.52 6.26
CA ARG A 156 13.51 5.84 6.83
C ARG A 156 12.26 6.71 7.00
N ILE A 157 11.40 6.78 5.98
CA ILE A 157 10.18 7.60 6.02
C ILE A 157 9.17 7.04 7.04
N LEU A 158 9.04 5.71 7.13
CA LEU A 158 8.15 5.08 8.12
C LEU A 158 8.65 5.30 9.55
N GLU A 159 9.95 5.25 9.79
CA GLU A 159 10.56 5.59 11.09
C GLU A 159 10.28 7.06 11.46
N GLU A 160 10.40 7.98 10.51
CA GLU A 160 10.03 9.38 10.72
C GLU A 160 8.53 9.55 11.02
N ALA A 161 7.66 8.83 10.31
CA ALA A 161 6.23 8.83 10.57
C ALA A 161 5.91 8.34 11.99
N GLU A 162 6.63 7.35 12.49
CA GLU A 162 6.43 6.81 13.83
C GLU A 162 6.85 7.76 14.95
N GLN A 163 7.83 8.62 14.70
CA GLN A 163 8.21 9.65 15.68
C GLN A 163 7.08 10.66 15.94
N THR A 164 6.07 10.72 15.06
CA THR A 164 4.87 11.55 15.25
C THR A 164 3.78 10.86 16.08
N LEU A 165 3.89 9.53 16.27
CA LEU A 165 2.89 8.72 16.94
C LEU A 165 3.07 8.82 18.46
N PRO A 166 2.04 9.23 19.22
CA PRO A 166 2.13 9.18 20.67
C PRO A 166 2.23 7.74 21.18
N SER A 167 3.07 7.50 22.19
CA SER A 167 3.38 6.15 22.68
C SER A 167 2.16 5.36 23.16
N GLU A 168 1.09 6.04 23.58
CA GLU A 168 -0.15 5.39 24.00
C GLU A 168 -0.84 4.64 22.86
N TYR A 169 -0.58 5.01 21.61
CA TYR A 169 -1.15 4.35 20.43
C TYR A 169 -0.38 3.08 20.03
N GLU A 170 0.85 2.87 20.52
CA GLU A 170 1.63 1.66 20.20
C GLU A 170 1.00 0.40 20.80
N VAL A 171 1.04 -0.73 20.09
CA VAL A 171 0.56 -2.02 20.64
C VAL A 171 1.24 -2.32 21.98
N GLY A 172 0.44 -2.55 23.02
CA GLY A 172 0.92 -2.73 24.40
C GLY A 172 0.94 -1.45 25.24
N GLY A 173 0.75 -0.29 24.61
CA GLY A 173 0.54 1.01 25.25
C GLY A 173 -0.78 1.10 26.02
N GLU A 174 -1.01 2.23 26.67
CA GLU A 174 -2.18 2.43 27.55
C GLU A 174 -3.51 2.28 26.80
N LEU A 175 -3.60 2.76 25.56
CA LEU A 175 -4.80 2.65 24.73
C LEU A 175 -5.18 1.18 24.47
N TRP A 176 -4.21 0.28 24.38
CA TRP A 176 -4.47 -1.14 24.11
C TRP A 176 -5.06 -1.89 25.29
N ARG A 177 -4.93 -1.35 26.51
CA ARG A 177 -5.66 -1.87 27.67
C ARG A 177 -7.15 -1.52 27.59
N VAL A 178 -7.48 -0.36 27.00
CA VAL A 178 -8.86 0.08 26.76
C VAL A 178 -9.53 -0.80 25.71
N VAL A 179 -8.82 -1.11 24.61
CA VAL A 179 -9.33 -1.92 23.49
C VAL A 179 -9.86 -3.29 23.93
N LYS A 180 -9.34 -3.86 25.03
CA LYS A 180 -9.72 -5.19 25.53
C LYS A 180 -10.99 -5.20 26.40
N ASP A 181 -11.40 -4.04 26.90
CA ASP A 181 -12.58 -3.87 27.73
C ASP A 181 -13.64 -3.17 26.88
N GLU A 182 -14.63 -3.92 26.38
CA GLU A 182 -15.67 -3.38 25.48
C GLU A 182 -16.43 -2.18 26.09
N LYS A 183 -16.61 -2.17 27.42
CA LYS A 183 -17.26 -1.03 28.09
C LYS A 183 -16.34 0.19 28.03
N ARG A 184 -15.07 0.03 28.39
CA ARG A 184 -14.09 1.12 28.37
C ARG A 184 -13.79 1.60 26.95
N LYS A 185 -13.73 0.70 25.98
CA LYS A 185 -13.59 0.97 24.54
C LYS A 185 -14.71 1.87 24.04
N ALA A 186 -15.95 1.61 24.43
CA ALA A 186 -17.08 2.47 24.09
C ALA A 186 -16.99 3.87 24.73
N GLU A 187 -16.56 3.95 25.99
CA GLU A 187 -16.41 5.22 26.74
C GLU A 187 -15.26 6.10 26.23
N GLU A 188 -14.16 5.51 25.78
CA GLU A 188 -12.96 6.21 25.35
C GLU A 188 -12.94 6.50 23.84
N ARG A 189 -13.84 5.90 23.05
CA ARG A 189 -13.84 5.96 21.58
C ARG A 189 -13.72 7.39 21.02
N ASP A 190 -14.46 8.33 21.61
CA ASP A 190 -14.51 9.73 21.15
C ASP A 190 -13.24 10.53 21.48
N LYS A 191 -12.38 10.00 22.34
CA LYS A 191 -11.10 10.60 22.73
C LYS A 191 -9.94 10.12 21.86
N VAL A 192 -10.15 9.05 21.09
CA VAL A 192 -9.12 8.47 20.23
C VAL A 192 -9.00 9.25 18.95
N ILE A 193 -7.77 9.65 18.61
CA ILE A 193 -7.44 10.20 17.30
C ILE A 193 -7.30 9.00 16.35
N LEU A 194 -8.44 8.53 15.85
CA LEU A 194 -8.53 7.39 14.96
C LEU A 194 -7.55 7.44 13.76
N PRO A 195 -7.30 8.61 13.13
CA PRO A 195 -6.32 8.67 12.05
C PRO A 195 -4.95 8.09 12.41
N PHE A 196 -4.46 8.23 13.65
CA PHE A 196 -3.19 7.61 14.05
C PHE A 196 -3.21 6.08 13.93
N LEU A 197 -4.28 5.43 14.39
CA LEU A 197 -4.43 3.97 14.30
C LEU A 197 -4.49 3.52 12.85
N ILE A 198 -5.28 4.20 12.01
CA ILE A 198 -5.39 3.88 10.58
C ILE A 198 -4.03 4.02 9.88
N GLN A 199 -3.31 5.11 10.13
CA GLN A 199 -2.01 5.33 9.49
C GLN A 199 -0.95 4.35 10.00
N LYS A 200 -0.99 3.96 11.28
CA LYS A 200 -0.15 2.89 11.81
C LYS A 200 -0.48 1.54 11.18
N GLY A 201 -1.76 1.20 11.03
CA GLY A 201 -2.21 0.00 10.31
C GLY A 201 -1.70 -0.04 8.86
N LYS A 202 -1.74 1.10 8.15
CA LYS A 202 -1.18 1.26 6.79
C LYS A 202 0.35 1.15 6.74
N ALA A 203 1.06 1.68 7.74
CA ALA A 203 2.51 1.55 7.87
C ALA A 203 2.93 0.09 8.08
N GLU A 204 2.25 -0.61 9.00
CA GLU A 204 2.47 -2.03 9.25
C GLU A 204 2.16 -2.87 8.01
N LEU A 205 1.08 -2.58 7.27
CA LEU A 205 0.80 -3.26 6.01
C LEU A 205 1.96 -3.12 5.02
N LEU A 206 2.51 -1.90 4.90
CA LEU A 206 3.62 -1.62 3.99
C LEU A 206 4.89 -2.39 4.37
N ARG A 207 5.21 -2.46 5.66
CA ARG A 207 6.32 -3.28 6.17
C ARG A 207 6.12 -4.75 5.84
N GLY A 208 4.90 -5.26 6.01
CA GLY A 208 4.55 -6.63 5.65
C GLY A 208 4.76 -6.91 4.16
N GLN A 209 4.38 -5.97 3.29
CA GLN A 209 4.59 -6.10 1.85
C GLN A 209 6.09 -6.14 1.47
N ILE A 210 6.92 -5.32 2.12
CA ILE A 210 8.37 -5.31 1.90
C ILE A 210 9.00 -6.62 2.38
N ALA A 211 8.67 -7.07 3.59
CA ALA A 211 9.17 -8.33 4.15
C ALA A 211 8.73 -9.53 3.30
N PHE A 212 7.48 -9.55 2.83
CA PHE A 212 6.99 -10.61 1.95
C PHE A 212 7.73 -10.61 0.61
N ASN A 213 7.99 -9.44 0.01
CA ASN A 213 8.79 -9.36 -1.20
C ASN A 213 10.20 -9.96 -0.97
N LYS A 214 10.87 -9.64 0.16
CA LYS A 214 12.18 -10.23 0.50
C LYS A 214 12.13 -11.76 0.60
N TYR A 215 11.03 -12.31 1.15
CA TYR A 215 10.80 -13.75 1.16
C TYR A 215 10.70 -14.33 -0.27
N GLN A 216 9.91 -13.70 -1.15
CA GLN A 216 9.70 -14.19 -2.52
C GLN A 216 10.98 -14.17 -3.37
N TYR A 217 11.84 -13.18 -3.18
CA TYR A 217 13.10 -13.06 -3.92
C TYR A 217 14.26 -13.85 -3.26
N ALA A 218 13.96 -14.77 -2.34
CA ALA A 218 14.90 -15.65 -1.64
C ALA A 218 16.02 -14.93 -0.84
N ASP A 219 15.86 -13.63 -0.57
CA ASP A 219 16.83 -12.81 0.17
C ASP A 219 16.65 -12.93 1.69
N GLY A 220 15.51 -13.46 2.16
CA GLY A 220 15.17 -13.49 3.58
C GLY A 220 14.71 -14.84 4.17
N GLY A 221 14.40 -15.83 3.33
CA GLY A 221 13.90 -17.14 3.77
C GLY A 221 12.70 -17.05 4.73
N ASP A 222 12.55 -18.06 5.59
CA ASP A 222 11.42 -18.16 6.53
C ASP A 222 11.32 -16.97 7.49
N LYS A 223 12.44 -16.34 7.86
CA LYS A 223 12.46 -15.17 8.75
C LYS A 223 11.75 -13.96 8.14
N ALA A 224 11.94 -13.72 6.84
CA ALA A 224 11.25 -12.63 6.16
C ALA A 224 9.76 -12.90 6.00
N LEU A 225 9.36 -14.16 5.84
CA LEU A 225 7.94 -14.52 5.84
C LEU A 225 7.33 -14.31 7.23
N GLU A 226 7.98 -14.78 8.29
CA GLU A 226 7.55 -14.56 9.68
C GLU A 226 7.40 -13.07 10.00
N GLU A 227 8.39 -12.26 9.60
CA GLU A 227 8.34 -10.80 9.72
C GLU A 227 7.15 -10.20 8.96
N ALA A 228 6.88 -10.68 7.73
CA ALA A 228 5.73 -10.25 6.96
C ALA A 228 4.40 -10.57 7.67
N ILE A 229 4.27 -11.79 8.22
CA ILE A 229 3.08 -12.20 8.97
C ILE A 229 2.89 -11.35 10.20
N ARG A 230 3.95 -11.08 10.98
CA ARG A 230 3.88 -10.17 12.12
C ARG A 230 3.33 -8.80 11.74
N HIS A 231 3.83 -8.22 10.65
CA HIS A 231 3.39 -6.91 10.20
C HIS A 231 1.95 -6.91 9.64
N TYR A 232 1.53 -7.96 8.94
CA TYR A 232 0.13 -8.11 8.53
C TYR A 232 -0.83 -8.31 9.71
N PHE A 233 -0.39 -9.07 10.72
CA PHE A 233 -1.11 -9.24 11.97
C PHE A 233 -1.32 -7.91 12.69
N LEU A 234 -0.24 -7.13 12.87
CA LEU A 234 -0.31 -5.81 13.49
C LEU A 234 -1.18 -4.84 12.68
N SER A 235 -1.06 -4.85 11.35
CA SER A 235 -1.87 -4.03 10.46
C SER A 235 -3.36 -4.19 10.71
N LEU A 236 -3.86 -5.44 10.74
CA LEU A 236 -5.27 -5.70 11.00
C LEU A 236 -5.64 -5.43 12.47
N ALA A 237 -4.73 -5.64 13.41
CA ALA A 237 -4.98 -5.33 14.81
C ALA A 237 -5.23 -3.82 15.02
N TYR A 238 -4.42 -2.95 14.40
CA TYR A 238 -4.59 -1.50 14.43
C TYR A 238 -5.92 -1.07 13.79
N ASP A 239 -6.26 -1.63 12.62
CA ASP A 239 -7.50 -1.29 11.91
C ASP A 239 -8.76 -1.72 12.68
N SER A 240 -8.69 -2.79 13.49
CA SER A 240 -9.83 -3.29 14.28
C SER A 240 -9.88 -2.79 15.73
N ALA A 241 -8.90 -2.01 16.20
CA ALA A 241 -8.80 -1.63 17.62
C ALA A 241 -10.07 -0.96 18.18
N PHE A 242 -10.73 -0.11 17.38
CA PHE A 242 -11.97 0.60 17.77
C PHE A 242 -13.15 0.36 16.81
N PHE A 243 -13.02 -0.60 15.90
CA PHE A 243 -14.01 -0.90 14.86
C PHE A 243 -14.20 -2.40 14.67
N ASP A 244 -15.43 -2.85 14.89
CA ASP A 244 -15.78 -4.26 14.70
C ASP A 244 -16.09 -4.57 13.21
N HIS A 245 -16.42 -3.52 12.44
CA HIS A 245 -16.77 -3.61 11.03
C HIS A 245 -15.61 -3.25 10.10
N SER A 246 -15.53 -3.96 8.98
CA SER A 246 -14.60 -3.64 7.91
C SER A 246 -14.98 -2.36 7.19
N PHE A 247 -14.08 -1.37 7.20
CA PHE A 247 -14.18 -0.19 6.35
C PHE A 247 -13.38 -0.35 5.06
N ARG A 248 -13.51 0.62 4.14
CA ARG A 248 -12.96 0.53 2.78
C ARG A 248 -11.45 0.28 2.75
N ASP A 249 -10.68 1.01 3.53
CA ASP A 249 -9.22 0.91 3.53
C ASP A 249 -8.74 -0.42 4.14
N MET A 250 -9.39 -0.88 5.21
CA MET A 250 -9.11 -2.19 5.78
C MET A 250 -9.38 -3.33 4.78
N ARG A 251 -10.46 -3.25 3.98
CA ARG A 251 -10.72 -4.22 2.90
C ARG A 251 -9.59 -4.26 1.88
N ARG A 252 -9.13 -3.09 1.41
CA ARG A 252 -7.98 -3.02 0.50
C ARG A 252 -6.70 -3.58 1.12
N GLY A 253 -6.53 -3.43 2.44
CA GLY A 253 -5.44 -4.04 3.19
C GLY A 253 -5.54 -5.57 3.18
N MET A 254 -6.71 -6.11 3.52
CA MET A 254 -6.97 -7.56 3.49
C MET A 254 -6.81 -8.14 2.08
N ASP A 255 -7.28 -7.46 1.03
CA ASP A 255 -7.11 -7.90 -0.36
C ASP A 255 -5.62 -8.04 -0.70
N ARG A 256 -4.78 -7.08 -0.29
CA ARG A 256 -3.33 -7.13 -0.49
C ARG A 256 -2.64 -8.22 0.32
N ILE A 257 -3.12 -8.51 1.53
CA ILE A 257 -2.62 -9.63 2.32
C ILE A 257 -3.00 -10.93 1.61
N TYR A 258 -4.25 -11.07 1.18
CA TYR A 258 -4.75 -12.23 0.46
C TYR A 258 -3.96 -12.50 -0.82
N GLU A 259 -3.76 -11.48 -1.66
CA GLU A 259 -2.97 -11.54 -2.90
C GLU A 259 -1.56 -12.10 -2.68
N ARG A 260 -0.99 -11.92 -1.48
CA ARG A 260 0.33 -12.47 -1.11
C ARG A 260 0.22 -13.87 -0.56
N LEU A 261 -0.64 -14.08 0.43
CA LEU A 261 -0.76 -15.37 1.10
C LEU A 261 -1.33 -16.47 0.19
N CYS A 262 -2.14 -16.13 -0.82
CA CYS A 262 -2.64 -17.10 -1.81
C CYS A 262 -1.53 -17.67 -2.71
N GLN A 263 -0.31 -17.12 -2.67
CA GLN A 263 0.86 -17.62 -3.38
C GLN A 263 1.63 -18.67 -2.56
N LEU A 264 1.23 -18.89 -1.30
CA LEU A 264 1.84 -19.88 -0.41
C LEU A 264 1.18 -21.24 -0.59
N GLY A 265 1.99 -22.30 -0.65
CA GLY A 265 1.46 -23.67 -0.60
C GLY A 265 0.89 -24.03 0.78
N PRO A 266 0.10 -25.13 0.90
CA PRO A 266 -0.59 -25.50 2.14
C PRO A 266 0.33 -25.61 3.35
N ARG A 267 1.53 -26.18 3.18
CA ARG A 267 2.54 -26.28 4.25
C ARG A 267 2.95 -24.92 4.81
N ARG A 268 3.13 -23.92 3.96
CA ARG A 268 3.50 -22.56 4.38
C ARG A 268 2.33 -21.86 5.04
N LEU A 269 1.11 -22.02 4.53
CA LEU A 269 -0.08 -21.51 5.20
C LEU A 269 -0.27 -22.09 6.62
N ARG A 270 0.01 -23.38 6.83
CA ARG A 270 0.01 -23.97 8.19
C ARG A 270 1.03 -23.32 9.12
N GLN A 271 2.21 -22.97 8.61
CA GLN A 271 3.22 -22.25 9.38
C GLN A 271 2.75 -20.83 9.74
N VAL A 272 2.10 -20.13 8.80
CA VAL A 272 1.46 -18.82 9.05
C VAL A 272 0.41 -18.90 10.16
N TRP A 273 -0.40 -19.96 10.18
CA TRP A 273 -1.35 -20.22 11.27
C TRP A 273 -0.64 -20.36 12.63
N GLY A 274 0.43 -21.16 12.71
CA GLY A 274 1.21 -21.33 13.93
C GLY A 274 1.77 -20.00 14.46
N TRP A 275 2.43 -19.23 13.59
CA TRP A 275 2.95 -17.91 13.97
C TRP A 275 1.85 -16.93 14.39
N THR A 276 0.66 -17.01 13.79
CA THR A 276 -0.46 -16.16 14.19
C THR A 276 -0.88 -16.44 15.63
N ILE A 277 -0.92 -17.70 16.05
CA ILE A 277 -1.22 -18.07 17.45
C ILE A 277 -0.12 -17.52 18.38
N ASP A 278 1.15 -17.70 18.03
CA ASP A 278 2.26 -17.16 18.85
C ASP A 278 2.19 -15.63 18.98
N LEU A 279 1.81 -14.92 17.91
CA LEU A 279 1.62 -13.47 17.91
C LEU A 279 0.43 -13.02 18.76
N GLU A 280 -0.67 -13.78 18.75
CA GLU A 280 -1.83 -13.53 19.62
C GLU A 280 -1.44 -13.57 21.10
N ASP A 281 -0.60 -14.53 21.49
CA ASP A 281 -0.02 -14.67 22.82
C ASP A 281 0.92 -13.50 23.13
N ASN A 282 1.86 -13.21 22.24
CA ASN A 282 2.91 -12.21 22.46
C ASN A 282 2.36 -10.78 22.59
N TYR A 283 1.32 -10.43 21.81
CA TYR A 283 0.69 -9.11 21.86
C TYR A 283 -0.56 -9.06 22.76
N ASP A 284 -0.96 -10.21 23.32
CA ASP A 284 -2.19 -10.38 24.10
C ASP A 284 -3.43 -9.85 23.33
N LEU A 285 -3.61 -10.32 22.10
CA LEU A 285 -4.69 -9.89 21.18
C LEU A 285 -5.70 -11.00 20.87
N LYS A 286 -5.75 -12.04 21.70
CA LYS A 286 -6.69 -13.17 21.57
C LYS A 286 -8.15 -12.77 21.62
N THR A 287 -8.49 -11.63 22.20
CA THR A 287 -9.88 -11.26 22.51
C THR A 287 -10.51 -10.28 21.54
N GLN A 288 -9.84 -9.93 20.44
CA GLN A 288 -10.32 -8.89 19.53
C GLN A 288 -11.61 -9.28 18.79
N VAL A 289 -11.78 -10.56 18.45
CA VAL A 289 -12.93 -11.03 17.68
C VAL A 289 -13.43 -12.35 18.27
N ILE A 290 -14.75 -12.46 18.41
CA ILE A 290 -15.42 -13.73 18.66
C ILE A 290 -15.80 -14.30 17.29
N ASP A 291 -15.36 -15.52 17.02
CA ASP A 291 -15.83 -16.29 15.89
C ASP A 291 -17.27 -16.75 16.18
N GLU A 292 -18.21 -16.36 15.30
CA GLU A 292 -19.63 -16.66 15.51
C GLU A 292 -19.95 -18.15 15.32
N GLU A 293 -19.17 -18.87 14.52
CA GLU A 293 -19.39 -20.29 14.23
C GLU A 293 -18.82 -21.18 15.34
N THR A 294 -17.63 -20.86 15.85
CA THR A 294 -16.94 -21.69 16.85
C THR A 294 -17.05 -21.14 18.27
N GLY A 295 -17.45 -19.89 18.45
CA GLY A 295 -17.42 -19.18 19.73
C GLY A 295 -16.00 -18.89 20.21
N GLU A 296 -14.97 -19.24 19.45
CA GLU A 296 -13.57 -19.02 19.82
C GLU A 296 -13.22 -17.54 19.75
N ARG A 297 -12.40 -17.09 20.69
CA ARG A 297 -11.81 -15.76 20.64
C ARG A 297 -10.48 -15.83 19.91
N GLY A 298 -10.27 -14.92 18.97
CA GLY A 298 -8.98 -14.75 18.27
C GLY A 298 -8.73 -13.31 17.86
N SER A 299 -7.58 -13.11 17.23
CA SER A 299 -7.24 -11.86 16.55
C SER A 299 -8.06 -11.69 15.27
N ARG A 300 -8.11 -10.45 14.78
CA ARG A 300 -8.68 -10.16 13.46
C ARG A 300 -7.94 -10.90 12.34
N PHE A 301 -6.63 -11.09 12.48
CA PHE A 301 -5.82 -11.79 11.49
C PHE A 301 -6.14 -13.28 11.43
N ARG A 302 -6.35 -13.94 12.58
CA ARG A 302 -6.80 -15.34 12.63
C ARG A 302 -8.15 -15.54 11.96
N ARG A 303 -9.11 -14.65 12.20
CA ARG A 303 -10.40 -14.67 11.48
C ARG A 303 -10.19 -14.49 9.97
N PHE A 304 -9.37 -13.53 9.55
CA PHE A 304 -9.04 -13.34 8.14
C PHE A 304 -8.45 -14.61 7.49
N LEU A 305 -7.54 -15.31 8.18
CA LEU A 305 -6.98 -16.57 7.68
C LEU A 305 -8.07 -17.64 7.52
N ARG A 306 -8.96 -17.76 8.51
CA ARG A 306 -10.09 -18.71 8.47
C ARG A 306 -11.02 -18.41 7.29
N ASP A 307 -11.47 -17.16 7.18
CA ASP A 307 -12.42 -16.72 6.16
C ASP A 307 -11.84 -16.88 4.74
N SER A 308 -10.53 -16.71 4.58
CA SER A 308 -9.86 -16.69 3.26
C SER A 308 -9.29 -18.04 2.83
N PHE A 309 -8.82 -18.86 3.77
CA PHE A 309 -8.06 -20.08 3.49
C PHE A 309 -8.61 -21.33 4.20
N GLY A 310 -9.67 -21.19 5.00
CA GLY A 310 -10.22 -22.25 5.82
C GLY A 310 -9.42 -22.49 7.12
N PRO A 311 -9.93 -23.35 8.01
CA PRO A 311 -9.27 -23.71 9.25
C PRO A 311 -8.01 -24.56 8.96
N PRO A 312 -7.00 -24.56 9.85
CA PRO A 312 -5.71 -25.22 9.61
C PRO A 312 -5.85 -26.73 9.39
N GLU A 313 -6.89 -27.37 9.92
CA GLU A 313 -7.22 -28.80 9.74
C GLU A 313 -7.45 -29.15 8.27
N HIS A 314 -8.09 -28.26 7.49
CA HIS A 314 -8.35 -28.48 6.06
C HIS A 314 -7.09 -28.40 5.20
N LEU A 315 -6.03 -27.79 5.72
CA LEU A 315 -4.75 -27.71 5.01
C LEU A 315 -3.97 -29.03 5.06
N TYR A 316 -4.37 -30.02 5.87
CA TYR A 316 -3.67 -31.33 5.99
C TYR A 316 -4.13 -32.36 4.96
N GLU A 317 -5.32 -32.19 4.37
CA GLU A 317 -5.92 -33.20 3.48
C GLU A 317 -5.40 -33.13 2.03
N ILE A 318 -4.65 -32.08 1.69
CA ILE A 318 -4.02 -31.94 0.38
C ILE A 318 -2.65 -32.63 0.46
N SER A 319 -2.59 -33.91 0.06
CA SER A 319 -1.32 -34.60 -0.11
C SER A 319 -0.48 -33.87 -1.17
N GLU A 320 0.80 -33.64 -0.86
CA GLU A 320 1.78 -33.07 -1.80
C GLU A 320 2.08 -34.12 -2.88
N ASP A 321 1.25 -34.18 -3.92
CA ASP A 321 1.61 -34.78 -5.22
C ASP A 321 2.39 -33.78 -6.09
#